data_AF-A0A067GV58-F1
#
_entry.id   AF-A0A067GV58-F1
#
_cell.length_a   1.000
_cell.length_b   1.000
_cell.length_c   1.000
_cell.angle_alpha   90.00
_cell.angle_beta   90.00
_cell.angle_gamma   90.00
#
_symmetry.space_group_name_H-M   'P 1'
#
loop_
_entity.id
_entity.type
_entity.pdbx_description
1 polymer ?
#
loop_
_entity_poly.entity_id
_entity_poly.type
_entity_poly.pdbx_seq_one_letter_code
_entity_poly.pdbx_strand_id
1 'polypeptide(L)'
;MICLLMTGVEDKRSVYEINGNKITKRIRFLGVRFSSFNLRIDFYRSVFLVQPGPVPRHAPKRVKSTLKLDQMDHISNEWTDTDVLIFNSGHWWTRTKLFEMGCYFQVGGSLKLGMPTTTAFKAALNTWASWVDTSINTNRTSVFFRTFEASHWSGRNRNSCKVSRHPSLDTKGKDRSSISDTIIDVVKKTAAPVTVLHVTPMGAFRGDAHVGSWSDNPSVPDCSHWCLPGVPDMWNEILFSYLLSKNGTYLQ
;
A
#
# COMPACT_ATOMS: atom_id res chain seq x y z
N MET A 1 12.01 4.37 -3.35
CA MET A 1 12.54 3.27 -4.19
C MET A 1 13.24 3.79 -5.44
N ILE A 2 12.53 4.29 -6.46
CA ILE A 2 13.14 4.76 -7.72
C ILE A 2 14.22 5.82 -7.47
N CYS A 3 13.92 6.88 -6.70
CA CYS A 3 14.89 7.92 -6.38
C CYS A 3 16.11 7.39 -5.59
N LEU A 4 15.89 6.41 -4.71
CA LEU A 4 16.96 5.81 -3.91
C LEU A 4 17.91 5.02 -4.81
N LEU A 5 17.39 4.17 -5.70
CA LEU A 5 18.20 3.39 -6.64
C LEU A 5 18.86 4.28 -7.70
N MET A 6 18.22 5.37 -8.09
CA MET A 6 18.80 6.37 -8.99
C MET A 6 20.14 6.89 -8.49
N THR A 7 20.42 6.89 -7.17
CA THR A 7 21.71 7.35 -6.64
C THR A 7 22.88 6.49 -7.12
N GLY A 8 22.68 5.18 -7.31
CA GLY A 8 23.70 4.23 -7.76
C GLY A 8 23.83 4.07 -9.28
N VAL A 9 23.06 4.83 -10.08
CA VAL A 9 23.15 4.78 -11.55
C VAL A 9 24.11 5.84 -12.07
N GLU A 10 25.11 5.47 -12.87
CA GLU A 10 26.01 6.45 -13.49
C GLU A 10 25.31 7.26 -14.59
N ASP A 11 24.86 6.59 -15.65
CA ASP A 11 24.09 7.22 -16.73
C ASP A 11 22.60 7.28 -16.39
N LYS A 12 22.13 8.44 -15.94
CA LYS A 12 20.71 8.65 -15.61
C LYS A 12 19.78 8.49 -16.83
N ARG A 13 20.29 8.59 -18.07
CA ARG A 13 19.48 8.37 -19.29
C ARG A 13 19.11 6.89 -19.48
N SER A 14 19.83 5.98 -18.83
CA SER A 14 19.48 4.56 -18.77
C SER A 14 18.22 4.26 -17.95
N VAL A 15 17.66 5.27 -17.27
CA VAL A 15 16.45 5.13 -16.46
C VAL A 15 15.29 5.88 -17.08
N TYR A 16 14.24 5.16 -17.44
CA TYR A 16 13.07 5.73 -18.13
C TYR A 16 11.77 5.01 -17.78
N GLU A 17 10.66 5.73 -17.95
CA GLU A 17 9.32 5.12 -17.86
C GLU A 17 9.03 4.35 -19.15
N ILE A 18 8.60 3.10 -19.02
CA ILE A 18 8.55 2.11 -20.11
C ILE A 18 7.55 2.50 -21.22
N ASN A 19 6.50 3.21 -20.86
CA ASN A 19 5.41 3.61 -21.76
C ASN A 19 5.47 5.11 -22.13
N GLY A 20 6.50 5.85 -21.70
CA GLY A 20 6.59 7.30 -21.86
C GLY A 20 5.53 8.10 -21.09
N ASN A 21 4.88 7.50 -20.09
CA ASN A 21 3.83 8.14 -19.31
C ASN A 21 4.39 9.21 -18.37
N LYS A 22 3.65 10.31 -18.22
CA LYS A 22 3.90 11.28 -17.14
C LYS A 22 3.40 10.71 -15.80
N ILE A 23 4.20 10.84 -14.75
CA ILE A 23 3.81 10.45 -13.39
C ILE A 23 2.69 11.39 -12.93
N THR A 24 1.55 10.82 -12.53
CA THR A 24 0.41 11.58 -11.99
C THR A 24 -0.17 10.89 -10.75
N LYS A 25 -0.87 11.65 -9.91
CA LYS A 25 -1.58 11.11 -8.73
C LYS A 25 -2.66 10.07 -9.04
N ARG A 26 -3.11 9.98 -10.31
CA ARG A 26 -4.18 9.08 -10.76
C ARG A 26 -3.66 7.90 -11.57
N ILE A 27 -2.34 7.81 -11.76
CA ILE A 27 -1.74 6.72 -12.53
C ILE A 27 -2.11 5.37 -11.90
N ARG A 28 -2.54 4.43 -12.76
CA ARG A 28 -2.89 3.07 -12.32
C ARG A 28 -1.73 2.09 -12.43
N PHE A 29 -0.80 2.37 -13.33
CA PHE A 29 0.41 1.60 -13.56
C PHE A 29 1.56 2.54 -13.89
N LEU A 30 2.70 2.37 -13.21
CA LEU A 30 3.95 3.05 -13.53
C LEU A 30 5.04 1.99 -13.63
N GLY A 31 5.66 1.84 -14.81
CA GLY A 31 6.78 0.93 -15.03
C GLY A 31 8.04 1.72 -15.30
N VAL A 32 9.05 1.59 -14.44
CA VAL A 32 10.36 2.26 -14.62
C VAL A 32 11.44 1.23 -14.87
N ARG A 33 12.16 1.42 -15.98
CA ARG A 33 13.26 0.56 -16.42
C ARG A 33 14.58 1.16 -16.03
N PHE A 34 15.45 0.38 -15.41
CA PHE A 34 16.86 0.67 -15.17
C PHE A 34 17.67 -0.21 -16.14
N SER A 35 17.88 0.26 -17.37
CA SER A 35 18.33 -0.60 -18.47
C SER A 35 19.72 -1.18 -18.24
N SER A 36 20.64 -0.40 -17.66
CA SER A 36 22.02 -0.84 -17.36
C SER A 36 22.10 -2.01 -16.38
N PHE A 37 21.05 -2.25 -15.59
CA PHE A 37 20.99 -3.31 -14.58
C PHE A 37 20.01 -4.43 -14.95
N ASN A 38 19.36 -4.34 -16.11
CA ASN A 38 18.23 -5.20 -16.44
C ASN A 38 17.15 -5.23 -15.33
N LEU A 39 17.01 -4.16 -14.54
CA LEU A 39 16.02 -4.06 -13.46
C LEU A 39 14.76 -3.32 -13.94
N ARG A 40 13.59 -3.77 -13.49
CA ARG A 40 12.30 -3.12 -13.73
C ARG A 40 11.59 -2.93 -12.40
N ILE A 41 11.02 -1.75 -12.19
CA ILE A 41 10.24 -1.40 -11.00
C ILE A 41 8.85 -1.03 -11.45
N ASP A 42 7.88 -1.81 -11.01
CA ASP A 42 6.48 -1.63 -11.36
C ASP A 42 5.68 -1.21 -10.13
N PHE A 43 4.85 -0.20 -10.31
CA PHE A 43 3.82 0.21 -9.35
C PHE A 43 2.44 -0.03 -9.95
N TYR A 44 1.64 -0.84 -9.26
CA TYR A 44 0.25 -1.11 -9.61
C TYR A 44 -0.68 -0.53 -8.55
N ARG A 45 -1.65 0.28 -8.99
CA ARG A 45 -2.67 0.85 -8.09
C ARG A 45 -3.84 -0.10 -7.93
N SER A 46 -3.73 -1.01 -6.96
CA SER A 46 -4.86 -1.77 -6.42
C SER A 46 -5.08 -1.42 -4.96
N VAL A 47 -5.85 -0.36 -4.71
CA VAL A 47 -5.92 0.28 -3.38
C VAL A 47 -6.48 -0.66 -2.30
N PHE A 48 -7.43 -1.51 -2.69
CA PHE A 48 -8.10 -2.46 -1.82
C PHE A 48 -7.61 -3.90 -1.99
N LEU A 49 -6.70 -4.16 -2.94
CA LEU A 49 -6.23 -5.49 -3.40
C LEU A 49 -7.30 -6.39 -4.04
N VAL A 50 -8.57 -6.21 -3.65
CA VAL A 50 -9.72 -6.95 -4.14
C VAL A 50 -10.53 -6.17 -5.18
N GLN A 51 -11.31 -6.89 -5.97
CA GLN A 51 -11.94 -6.41 -7.20
C GLN A 51 -13.05 -5.37 -6.95
N PRO A 52 -12.95 -4.17 -7.54
CA PRO A 52 -14.10 -3.27 -7.67
C PRO A 52 -15.17 -3.88 -8.57
N GLY A 53 -16.43 -3.85 -8.14
CA GLY A 53 -17.56 -4.46 -8.83
C GLY A 53 -18.64 -3.45 -9.25
N PRO A 54 -19.44 -3.81 -10.27
CA PRO A 54 -20.61 -3.03 -10.66
C PRO A 54 -21.70 -3.10 -9.58
N VAL A 55 -22.63 -2.15 -9.64
CA VAL A 55 -23.79 -2.14 -8.75
C VAL A 55 -24.74 -3.32 -9.06
N PRO A 56 -25.12 -4.15 -8.07
CA PRO A 56 -26.10 -5.21 -8.28
C PRO A 56 -27.46 -4.65 -8.73
N ARG A 57 -28.16 -5.37 -9.62
CA ARG A 57 -29.40 -4.92 -10.29
C ARG A 57 -30.50 -4.39 -9.34
N HIS A 58 -30.61 -4.96 -8.14
CA HIS A 58 -31.61 -4.60 -7.12
C HIS A 58 -31.00 -3.87 -5.92
N ALA A 59 -29.83 -3.25 -6.07
CA ALA A 59 -29.19 -2.52 -4.98
C ALA A 59 -29.95 -1.21 -4.66
N PRO A 60 -29.98 -0.78 -3.39
CA PRO A 60 -30.53 0.53 -3.02
C PRO A 60 -29.84 1.69 -3.75
N LYS A 61 -30.57 2.77 -4.04
CA LYS A 61 -30.06 3.96 -4.79
C LYS A 61 -28.77 4.58 -4.24
N ARG A 62 -28.48 4.39 -2.93
CA ARG A 62 -27.26 4.86 -2.26
C ARG A 62 -26.01 4.08 -2.64
N VAL A 63 -26.15 2.89 -3.21
CA VAL A 63 -25.04 2.06 -3.68
C VAL A 63 -24.63 2.54 -5.07
N LYS A 64 -23.38 3.02 -5.19
CA LYS A 64 -22.79 3.54 -6.43
C LYS A 64 -21.71 2.63 -7.00
N SER A 65 -21.11 1.79 -6.15
CA SER A 65 -20.16 0.75 -6.55
C SER A 65 -20.13 -0.36 -5.51
N THR A 66 -19.51 -1.49 -5.86
CA THR A 66 -19.19 -2.52 -4.87
C THR A 66 -17.70 -2.82 -4.81
N LEU A 67 -17.28 -3.43 -3.71
CA LEU A 67 -15.99 -4.06 -3.56
C LEU A 67 -16.22 -5.54 -3.26
N LYS A 68 -15.82 -6.41 -4.18
CA LYS A 68 -15.98 -7.87 -4.07
C LYS A 68 -14.86 -8.41 -3.20
N LEU A 69 -15.15 -8.70 -1.94
CA LEU A 69 -14.11 -9.05 -0.97
C LEU A 69 -13.53 -10.45 -1.19
N ASP A 70 -14.22 -11.28 -1.96
CA ASP A 70 -13.90 -12.67 -2.29
C ASP A 70 -13.19 -12.84 -3.63
N GLN A 71 -12.80 -11.74 -4.30
CA GLN A 71 -12.13 -11.76 -5.59
C GLN A 71 -10.94 -10.81 -5.56
N MET A 72 -9.75 -11.31 -5.92
CA MET A 72 -8.60 -10.43 -6.15
C MET A 72 -8.88 -9.49 -7.32
N ASP A 73 -8.31 -8.28 -7.26
CA ASP A 73 -8.34 -7.33 -8.37
C ASP A 73 -7.73 -7.98 -9.62
N HIS A 74 -8.41 -7.90 -10.77
CA HIS A 74 -8.00 -8.55 -12.02
C HIS A 74 -6.57 -8.20 -12.46
N ILE A 75 -6.09 -7.02 -12.07
CA ILE A 75 -4.71 -6.59 -12.33
C ILE A 75 -3.67 -7.49 -11.62
N SER A 76 -4.09 -8.35 -10.69
CA SER A 76 -3.20 -9.28 -9.98
C SER A 76 -2.49 -10.26 -10.92
N ASN A 77 -3.08 -10.56 -12.07
CA ASN A 77 -2.46 -11.43 -13.07
C ASN A 77 -1.15 -10.86 -13.63
N GLU A 78 -0.95 -9.54 -13.56
CA GLU A 78 0.29 -8.88 -13.99
C GLU A 78 1.44 -9.06 -12.99
N TRP A 79 1.15 -9.57 -11.79
CA TRP A 79 2.10 -9.60 -10.67
C TRP A 79 2.77 -10.96 -10.48
N THR A 80 2.20 -12.01 -11.07
CA THR A 80 2.56 -13.41 -10.78
C THR A 80 3.96 -13.80 -11.22
N ASP A 81 4.54 -13.07 -12.19
CA ASP A 81 5.85 -13.35 -12.79
C ASP A 81 6.92 -12.33 -12.37
N THR A 82 6.93 -11.94 -11.10
CA THR A 82 7.89 -10.95 -10.55
C THR A 82 8.83 -11.59 -9.52
N ASP A 83 10.04 -11.04 -9.36
CA ASP A 83 11.01 -11.60 -8.40
C ASP A 83 10.79 -11.08 -6.97
N VAL A 84 10.21 -9.88 -6.83
CA VAL A 84 9.90 -9.26 -5.54
C VAL A 84 8.52 -8.60 -5.60
N LEU A 85 7.63 -9.00 -4.69
CA LEU A 85 6.30 -8.41 -4.52
C LEU A 85 6.20 -7.67 -3.19
N ILE A 86 5.71 -6.43 -3.21
CA ILE A 86 5.53 -5.60 -2.02
C ILE A 86 4.10 -5.09 -2.00
N PHE A 87 3.30 -5.64 -1.09
CA PHE A 87 1.90 -5.25 -0.90
C PHE A 87 1.75 -4.22 0.21
N ASN A 88 0.75 -3.34 0.08
CA ASN A 88 0.25 -2.52 1.17
C ASN A 88 -1.24 -2.21 0.97
N SER A 89 -1.99 -2.04 2.06
CA SER A 89 -3.37 -1.55 2.02
C SER A 89 -3.77 -0.96 3.37
N GLY A 90 -4.82 -0.14 3.42
CA GLY A 90 -5.34 0.38 4.69
C GLY A 90 -5.97 1.77 4.61
N HIS A 91 -5.32 2.74 3.98
CA HIS A 91 -5.75 4.16 4.04
C HIS A 91 -7.15 4.43 3.50
N TRP A 92 -7.63 3.65 2.53
CA TRP A 92 -8.98 3.81 1.98
C TRP A 92 -10.04 2.95 2.68
N TRP A 93 -9.64 2.11 3.65
CA TRP A 93 -10.56 1.34 4.48
C TRP A 93 -11.16 2.22 5.59
N THR A 94 -11.87 3.28 5.18
CA THR A 94 -12.53 4.23 6.07
C THR A 94 -13.97 4.48 5.60
N ARG A 95 -14.83 4.94 6.51
CA ARG A 95 -16.23 5.26 6.19
C ARG A 95 -16.35 6.26 5.04
N THR A 96 -15.52 7.31 5.05
CA THR A 96 -15.53 8.36 4.01
C THR A 96 -15.08 7.83 2.65
N LYS A 97 -14.04 6.98 2.60
CA LYS A 97 -13.53 6.40 1.35
C LYS A 97 -14.29 5.15 0.88
N LEU A 98 -15.33 4.74 1.59
CA LEU A 98 -16.18 3.62 1.20
C LEU A 98 -17.64 4.09 1.12
N PHE A 99 -18.32 4.13 2.26
CA PHE A 99 -19.77 4.28 2.33
C PHE A 99 -20.27 5.67 1.93
N GLU A 100 -19.54 6.75 2.25
CA GLU A 100 -19.95 8.11 1.85
C GLU A 100 -19.81 8.34 0.34
N MET A 101 -18.93 7.59 -0.33
CA MET A 101 -18.85 7.54 -1.79
C MET A 101 -19.81 6.51 -2.41
N GLY A 102 -20.65 5.86 -1.59
CA GLY A 102 -21.59 4.83 -2.05
C GLY A 102 -20.95 3.49 -2.40
N CYS A 103 -19.73 3.21 -1.97
CA CYS A 103 -19.06 1.92 -2.16
C CYS A 103 -19.40 0.95 -1.01
N TYR A 104 -19.96 -0.21 -1.35
CA TYR A 104 -20.37 -1.24 -0.38
C TYR A 104 -19.75 -2.60 -0.69
N PHE A 105 -19.76 -3.51 0.27
CA PHE A 105 -19.12 -4.81 0.10
C PHE A 105 -20.01 -5.84 -0.57
N GLN A 106 -19.39 -6.73 -1.32
CA GLN A 106 -20.03 -7.90 -1.93
C GLN A 106 -19.22 -9.15 -1.60
N VAL A 107 -19.92 -10.24 -1.30
CA VAL A 107 -19.33 -11.57 -1.06
C VAL A 107 -20.27 -12.61 -1.66
N GLY A 108 -19.75 -13.54 -2.46
CA GLY A 108 -20.55 -14.59 -3.11
C GLY A 108 -21.66 -14.02 -3.97
N GLY A 109 -21.37 -12.94 -4.70
CA GLY A 109 -22.37 -12.24 -5.52
C GLY A 109 -23.40 -11.40 -4.74
N SER A 110 -23.44 -11.49 -3.41
CA SER A 110 -24.46 -10.82 -2.58
C SER A 110 -23.97 -9.54 -1.92
N LEU A 111 -24.78 -8.47 -1.98
CA LEU A 111 -24.50 -7.20 -1.32
C LEU A 111 -24.55 -7.35 0.21
N LYS A 112 -23.53 -6.86 0.92
CA LYS A 112 -23.41 -6.94 2.37
C LYS A 112 -23.59 -5.55 3.00
N LEU A 113 -24.85 -5.11 3.09
CA LEU A 113 -25.19 -3.86 3.76
C LEU A 113 -24.92 -3.98 5.27
N GLY A 114 -24.19 -3.01 5.84
CA GLY A 114 -23.91 -2.97 7.27
C GLY A 114 -22.72 -3.82 7.75
N MET A 115 -22.02 -4.53 6.86
CA MET A 115 -20.79 -5.22 7.22
C MET A 115 -19.73 -4.22 7.73
N PRO A 116 -19.13 -4.46 8.91
CA PRO A 116 -18.09 -3.58 9.44
C PRO A 116 -16.85 -3.53 8.55
N THR A 117 -16.21 -2.36 8.45
CA THR A 117 -15.00 -2.18 7.66
C THR A 117 -13.85 -3.08 8.11
N THR A 118 -13.74 -3.36 9.42
CA THR A 118 -12.72 -4.27 9.97
C THR A 118 -12.93 -5.72 9.51
N THR A 119 -14.18 -6.20 9.54
CA THR A 119 -14.55 -7.52 9.01
C THR A 119 -14.28 -7.61 7.52
N ALA A 120 -14.63 -6.56 6.77
CA ALA A 120 -14.41 -6.51 5.33
C ALA A 120 -12.93 -6.48 4.96
N PHE A 121 -12.12 -5.72 5.69
CA PHE A 121 -10.68 -5.66 5.49
C PHE A 121 -10.02 -7.03 5.72
N LYS A 122 -10.40 -7.71 6.81
CA LYS A 122 -9.92 -9.07 7.09
C LYS A 122 -10.33 -10.06 6.01
N ALA A 123 -11.56 -9.98 5.50
CA ALA A 123 -12.03 -10.83 4.40
C ALA A 123 -11.21 -10.60 3.12
N ALA A 124 -10.97 -9.34 2.74
CA ALA A 124 -10.14 -9.00 1.58
C ALA A 124 -8.69 -9.50 1.73
N LEU A 125 -8.10 -9.38 2.92
CA LEU A 125 -6.77 -9.91 3.18
C LEU A 125 -6.72 -11.44 3.15
N ASN A 126 -7.78 -12.14 3.60
CA ASN A 126 -7.84 -13.60 3.45
C ASN A 126 -7.89 -14.00 1.96
N THR A 127 -8.60 -13.25 1.13
CA THR A 127 -8.59 -13.45 -0.33
C THR A 127 -7.22 -13.18 -0.94
N TRP A 128 -6.52 -12.13 -0.50
CA TRP A 128 -5.13 -11.89 -0.88
C TRP A 128 -4.21 -13.04 -0.45
N ALA A 129 -4.31 -13.53 0.78
CA ALA A 129 -3.49 -14.63 1.29
C ALA A 129 -3.70 -15.91 0.46
N SER A 130 -4.97 -16.27 0.22
CA SER A 130 -5.30 -17.42 -0.64
C SER A 130 -4.77 -17.26 -2.06
N TRP A 131 -4.77 -16.04 -2.60
CA TRP A 131 -4.20 -15.78 -3.92
C TRP A 131 -2.67 -15.92 -3.92
N VAL A 132 -1.97 -15.43 -2.90
CA VAL A 132 -0.52 -15.63 -2.77
C VAL A 132 -0.19 -17.12 -2.69
N ASP A 133 -0.92 -17.86 -1.85
CA ASP A 133 -0.71 -19.31 -1.65
C ASP A 133 -0.88 -20.14 -2.93
N THR A 134 -1.73 -19.68 -3.86
CA THR A 134 -2.12 -20.46 -5.05
C THR A 134 -1.49 -19.95 -6.35
N SER A 135 -1.14 -18.66 -6.41
CA SER A 135 -0.76 -18.00 -7.67
C SER A 135 0.70 -17.57 -7.72
N ILE A 136 1.40 -17.53 -6.57
CA ILE A 136 2.80 -17.07 -6.51
C ILE A 136 3.76 -18.24 -6.34
N ASN A 137 4.73 -18.34 -7.24
CA ASN A 137 5.86 -19.26 -7.07
C ASN A 137 6.88 -18.65 -6.08
N THR A 138 6.79 -19.03 -4.81
CA THR A 138 7.65 -18.52 -3.74
C THR A 138 9.08 -19.08 -3.75
N ASN A 139 9.40 -20.04 -4.63
CA ASN A 139 10.78 -20.45 -4.86
C ASN A 139 11.56 -19.41 -5.66
N ARG A 140 10.86 -18.58 -6.44
CA ARG A 140 11.43 -17.47 -7.20
C ARG A 140 11.09 -16.11 -6.57
N THR A 141 9.85 -15.95 -6.12
CA THR A 141 9.31 -14.65 -5.71
C THR A 141 9.46 -14.44 -4.20
N SER A 142 10.12 -13.36 -3.79
CA SER A 142 10.06 -12.90 -2.41
C SER A 142 8.86 -11.99 -2.19
N VAL A 143 7.98 -12.36 -1.26
CA VAL A 143 6.73 -11.63 -0.98
C VAL A 143 6.85 -10.85 0.33
N PHE A 144 6.51 -9.57 0.28
CA PHE A 144 6.50 -8.64 1.40
C PHE A 144 5.11 -8.01 1.57
N PHE A 145 4.72 -7.77 2.82
CA PHE A 145 3.55 -6.94 3.13
C PHE A 145 3.94 -5.81 4.08
N ARG A 146 3.79 -4.57 3.63
CA ARG A 146 3.99 -3.36 4.44
C ARG A 146 2.74 -3.07 5.27
N THR A 147 2.94 -2.97 6.58
CA THR A 147 1.91 -2.59 7.54
C THR A 147 1.40 -1.16 7.33
N PHE A 148 0.33 -0.78 8.04
CA PHE A 148 -0.31 0.52 7.89
C PHE A 148 0.66 1.68 8.13
N GLU A 149 0.62 2.70 7.27
CA GLU A 149 1.46 3.88 7.42
C GLU A 149 0.73 4.89 8.31
N ALA A 150 1.37 5.34 9.39
CA ALA A 150 0.74 6.23 10.34
C ALA A 150 0.37 7.58 9.70
N SER A 151 -0.92 7.94 9.72
CA SER A 151 -1.39 9.26 9.31
C SER A 151 -1.48 10.21 10.51
N HIS A 152 -1.10 11.48 10.36
CA HIS A 152 -1.08 12.46 11.45
C HIS A 152 -2.24 13.46 11.42
N TRP A 153 -3.36 13.06 10.82
CA TRP A 153 -4.61 13.80 10.95
C TRP A 153 -5.07 13.84 12.40
N SER A 154 -5.53 15.01 12.81
CA SER A 154 -6.01 15.36 14.14
C SER A 154 -7.46 15.85 14.10
N GLY A 155 -8.06 16.04 15.29
CA GLY A 155 -9.46 16.41 15.42
C GLY A 155 -10.40 15.19 15.42
N ARG A 156 -11.62 15.39 15.94
CA ARG A 156 -12.62 14.32 16.17
C ARG A 156 -12.95 13.52 14.91
N ASN A 157 -12.86 14.16 13.73
CA ASN A 157 -13.14 13.56 12.43
C ASN A 157 -11.88 13.44 11.54
N ARG A 158 -10.67 13.51 12.11
CA ARG A 158 -9.40 13.51 11.35
C ARG A 158 -9.38 14.55 10.22
N ASN A 159 -9.90 15.74 10.49
CA ASN A 159 -10.08 16.81 9.51
C ASN A 159 -9.01 17.92 9.63
N SER A 160 -8.15 17.88 10.64
CA SER A 160 -7.10 18.87 10.87
C SER A 160 -5.74 18.26 10.61
N CYS A 161 -4.99 18.84 9.67
CA CYS A 161 -3.61 18.47 9.39
C CYS A 161 -2.69 19.65 9.72
N LYS A 162 -1.75 19.43 10.63
CA LYS A 162 -0.67 20.36 10.95
C LYS A 162 0.63 19.56 11.06
N VAL A 163 1.53 19.80 10.12
CA VAL A 163 2.85 19.16 10.09
C VAL A 163 3.71 19.76 11.20
N SER A 164 4.33 18.92 12.02
CA SER A 164 5.26 19.38 13.06
C SER A 164 6.60 19.77 12.44
N ARG A 165 7.43 20.55 13.16
CA ARG A 165 8.78 20.87 12.68
C ARG A 165 9.81 19.78 13.00
N HIS A 166 9.53 18.99 14.03
CA HIS A 166 10.42 17.94 14.54
C HIS A 166 9.61 16.66 14.77
N PRO A 167 10.29 15.49 14.80
CA PRO A 167 9.69 14.26 15.26
C PRO A 167 9.03 14.44 16.64
N SER A 168 7.90 13.78 16.83
CA SER A 168 7.22 13.74 18.12
C SER A 168 8.01 12.88 19.11
N LEU A 169 7.94 13.23 20.40
CA LEU A 169 8.49 12.39 21.48
C LEU A 169 7.51 11.29 21.93
N ASP A 170 6.23 11.48 21.64
CA ASP A 170 5.13 10.56 21.97
C ASP A 170 4.26 10.35 20.72
N THR A 171 3.92 9.09 20.45
CA THR A 171 3.10 8.66 19.31
C THR A 171 1.63 8.95 19.51
N LYS A 172 1.18 9.09 20.78
CA LYS A 172 -0.23 9.16 21.16
C LYS A 172 -1.03 7.97 20.62
N GLY A 173 -0.43 6.78 20.65
CA GLY A 173 -1.01 5.52 20.19
C GLY A 173 -1.02 5.31 18.67
N LYS A 174 -0.41 6.20 17.87
CA LYS A 174 -0.30 6.03 16.40
C LYS A 174 0.66 4.93 15.97
N ASP A 175 1.48 4.44 16.90
CA ASP A 175 2.34 3.27 16.74
C ASP A 175 1.58 1.95 16.69
N ARG A 176 0.31 1.96 17.10
CA ARG A 176 -0.60 0.81 17.04
C ARG A 176 -1.70 1.06 16.02
N SER A 177 -2.08 0.01 15.31
CA SER A 177 -3.12 0.08 14.28
C SER A 177 -3.79 -1.26 14.13
N SER A 178 -5.11 -1.30 14.31
CA SER A 178 -5.90 -2.52 14.06
C SER A 178 -5.79 -3.02 12.62
N ILE A 179 -5.50 -2.12 11.66
CA ILE A 179 -5.18 -2.48 10.28
C ILE A 179 -3.85 -3.26 10.24
N SER A 180 -2.81 -2.76 10.91
CA SER A 180 -1.51 -3.46 11.00
C SER A 180 -1.63 -4.79 11.74
N ASP A 181 -2.38 -4.84 12.84
CA ASP A 181 -2.62 -6.06 13.60
C ASP A 181 -3.31 -7.11 12.71
N THR A 182 -4.33 -6.70 11.94
CA THR A 182 -5.03 -7.59 11.00
C THR A 182 -4.09 -8.08 9.89
N ILE A 183 -3.24 -7.22 9.34
CA ILE A 183 -2.23 -7.61 8.34
C ILE A 183 -1.29 -8.68 8.92
N ILE A 184 -0.72 -8.42 10.10
CA ILE A 184 0.20 -9.34 10.78
C ILE A 184 -0.48 -10.68 11.05
N ASP A 185 -1.72 -10.66 11.54
CA ASP A 185 -2.49 -11.87 11.85
C ASP A 185 -2.81 -12.72 10.63
N VAL A 186 -3.13 -12.09 9.49
CA VAL A 186 -3.39 -12.81 8.23
C VAL A 186 -2.09 -13.36 7.65
N VAL A 187 -1.03 -12.55 7.61
CA VAL A 187 0.28 -12.99 7.11
C VAL A 187 0.80 -14.18 7.91
N LYS A 188 0.68 -14.18 9.25
CA LYS A 188 1.06 -15.32 10.10
C LYS A 188 0.33 -16.63 9.78
N LYS A 189 -0.84 -16.56 9.16
CA LYS A 189 -1.68 -17.72 8.79
C LYS A 189 -1.60 -18.09 7.32
N THR A 190 -0.89 -17.28 6.53
CA THR A 190 -0.66 -17.52 5.10
C THR A 190 0.34 -18.68 4.98
N ALA A 191 0.08 -19.63 4.08
CA ALA A 191 0.97 -20.80 3.94
C ALA A 191 2.29 -20.43 3.25
N ALA A 192 2.23 -19.52 2.28
CA ALA A 192 3.37 -18.94 1.60
C ALA A 192 4.24 -18.11 2.57
N PRO A 193 5.58 -18.17 2.44
CA PRO A 193 6.49 -17.36 3.25
C PRO A 193 6.40 -15.88 2.86
N VAL A 194 5.64 -15.10 3.64
CA VAL A 194 5.52 -13.65 3.47
C VAL A 194 6.25 -12.91 4.60
N THR A 195 7.10 -11.96 4.24
CA THR A 195 7.80 -11.09 5.21
C THR A 195 7.00 -9.82 5.49
N VAL A 196 6.73 -9.53 6.76
CA VAL A 196 6.07 -8.28 7.16
C VAL A 196 7.08 -7.16 7.32
N LEU A 197 6.86 -6.04 6.61
CA LEU A 197 7.57 -4.78 6.84
C LEU A 197 6.79 -3.95 7.87
N HIS A 198 7.20 -4.05 9.13
CA HIS A 198 6.50 -3.42 10.27
C HIS A 198 6.86 -1.93 10.43
N VAL A 199 6.36 -1.10 9.52
CA VAL A 199 6.65 0.33 9.42
C VAL A 199 5.77 1.24 10.30
N THR A 200 4.63 0.74 10.80
CA THR A 200 3.66 1.55 11.57
C THR A 200 4.30 2.29 12.75
N PRO A 201 5.07 1.64 13.64
CA PRO A 201 5.66 2.32 14.79
C PRO A 201 6.68 3.39 14.38
N MET A 202 7.43 3.13 13.31
CA MET A 202 8.45 4.05 12.81
C MET A 202 7.84 5.35 12.27
N GLY A 203 6.73 5.24 11.55
CA GLY A 203 6.01 6.41 11.04
C GLY A 203 5.34 7.22 12.14
N ALA A 204 4.98 6.61 13.27
CA ALA A 204 4.14 7.22 14.31
C ALA A 204 4.77 8.43 15.02
N PHE A 205 6.10 8.54 15.02
CA PHE A 205 6.82 9.69 15.56
C PHE A 205 7.00 10.79 14.51
N ARG A 206 6.74 10.52 13.24
CA ARG A 206 7.23 11.31 12.11
C ARG A 206 6.19 12.26 11.53
N GLY A 207 5.38 12.88 12.38
CA GLY A 207 4.43 13.92 11.97
C GLY A 207 5.08 15.10 11.21
N ASP A 208 6.40 15.26 11.33
CA ASP A 208 7.22 16.25 10.65
C ASP A 208 7.49 15.96 9.17
N ALA A 209 7.38 14.69 8.77
CA ALA A 209 7.79 14.24 7.44
C ALA A 209 6.63 14.19 6.44
N HIS A 210 5.44 14.66 6.82
CA HIS A 210 4.28 14.71 5.93
C HIS A 210 4.34 15.88 4.95
N VAL A 211 3.68 15.69 3.80
CA VAL A 211 3.59 16.71 2.73
C VAL A 211 2.93 18.01 3.20
N GLY A 212 1.98 17.95 4.13
CA GLY A 212 1.32 19.15 4.67
C GLY A 212 0.72 20.02 3.58
N SER A 213 0.99 21.32 3.62
CA SER A 213 0.54 22.29 2.62
C SER A 213 1.42 22.34 1.37
N TRP A 214 2.49 21.55 1.28
CA TRP A 214 3.42 21.54 0.14
C TRP A 214 3.01 20.56 -0.97
N SER A 215 1.70 20.28 -1.09
CA SER A 215 1.14 19.46 -2.17
C SER A 215 0.72 20.32 -3.36
N ASP A 216 0.40 19.69 -4.50
CA ASP A 216 -0.18 20.40 -5.68
C ASP A 216 -1.47 21.20 -5.37
N ASN A 217 -2.11 20.95 -4.23
CA ASN A 217 -3.21 21.76 -3.73
C ASN A 217 -2.90 22.25 -2.30
N PRO A 218 -2.26 23.43 -2.16
CA PRO A 218 -1.87 23.97 -0.86
C PRO A 218 -3.04 24.26 0.08
N SER A 219 -4.26 24.44 -0.45
CA SER A 219 -5.46 24.72 0.34
C SER A 219 -5.99 23.50 1.09
N VAL A 220 -5.56 22.28 0.73
CA VAL A 220 -5.96 21.03 1.38
C VAL A 220 -4.69 20.34 1.89
N PRO A 221 -4.29 20.58 3.15
CA PRO A 221 -3.07 20.00 3.68
C PRO A 221 -3.15 18.48 3.75
N ASP A 222 -2.01 17.81 3.58
CA ASP A 222 -1.90 16.35 3.47
C ASP A 222 -1.03 15.74 4.58
N CYS A 223 -1.69 15.12 5.56
CA CYS A 223 -1.04 14.37 6.65
C CYS A 223 -1.16 12.85 6.47
N SER A 224 -1.31 12.40 5.22
CA SER A 224 -1.34 10.98 4.86
C SER A 224 -0.10 10.60 4.04
N HIS A 225 0.31 11.45 3.10
CA HIS A 225 1.47 11.20 2.25
C HIS A 225 2.73 11.84 2.85
N TRP A 226 3.88 11.33 2.42
CA TRP A 226 5.20 11.67 2.95
C TRP A 226 6.01 12.46 1.93
N CYS A 227 6.82 13.40 2.40
CA CYS A 227 7.84 14.04 1.57
C CYS A 227 8.89 13.02 1.11
N LEU A 228 9.50 13.28 -0.05
CA LEU A 228 10.66 12.57 -0.56
C LEU A 228 11.79 13.59 -0.83
N PRO A 229 13.04 13.33 -0.39
CA PRO A 229 13.47 12.20 0.44
C PRO A 229 12.83 12.24 1.85
N GLY A 230 12.69 11.08 2.50
CA GLY A 230 12.00 11.03 3.80
C GLY A 230 11.72 9.63 4.35
N VAL A 231 10.68 9.51 5.16
CA VAL A 231 10.29 8.27 5.86
C VAL A 231 10.15 7.06 4.91
N PRO A 232 9.60 7.18 3.68
CA PRO A 232 9.54 6.05 2.77
C PRO A 232 10.90 5.51 2.32
N ASP A 233 11.99 6.28 2.42
CA ASP A 233 13.33 5.79 2.09
C ASP A 233 13.81 4.77 3.12
N MET A 234 13.58 5.04 4.41
CA MET A 234 13.84 4.09 5.51
C MET A 234 13.07 2.77 5.32
N TRP A 235 11.84 2.80 4.81
CA TRP A 235 11.10 1.56 4.51
C TRP A 235 11.75 0.74 3.40
N ASN A 236 12.35 1.42 2.39
CA ASN A 236 13.08 0.74 1.33
C ASN A 236 14.41 0.18 1.84
N GLU A 237 15.08 0.86 2.76
CA GLU A 237 16.30 0.34 3.41
C GLU A 237 16.02 -0.94 4.20
N ILE A 238 14.91 -1.01 4.94
CA ILE A 238 14.48 -2.25 5.62
C ILE A 238 14.25 -3.37 4.61
N LEU A 239 13.54 -3.08 3.51
CA LEU A 239 13.34 -4.05 2.44
C LEU A 239 14.69 -4.54 1.88
N PHE A 240 15.63 -3.64 1.60
CA PHE A 240 16.96 -4.02 1.09
C PHE A 240 17.73 -4.88 2.09
N SER A 241 17.64 -4.61 3.38
CA SER A 241 18.23 -5.47 4.42
C SER A 241 17.72 -6.91 4.32
N TYR A 242 16.41 -7.10 4.11
CA TYR A 242 15.84 -8.44 3.89
C TYR A 242 16.30 -9.09 2.57
N LEU A 243 16.36 -8.31 1.48
CA LEU A 243 16.79 -8.84 0.18
C LEU A 243 18.27 -9.23 0.16
N LEU A 244 19.13 -8.44 0.79
CA LEU A 244 20.57 -8.69 0.87
C LEU A 244 20.91 -9.84 1.84
N SER A 245 20.19 -9.93 2.97
CA SER A 245 20.39 -11.03 3.93
C SER A 245 20.00 -12.41 3.36
N LYS A 246 18.97 -12.49 2.51
CA LYS A 246 18.60 -13.74 1.82
C LYS A 246 19.66 -14.22 0.82
N ASN A 247 20.44 -13.30 0.24
CA ASN A 247 21.45 -13.61 -0.78
C ASN A 247 22.87 -13.82 -0.22
N GLY A 248 23.02 -13.98 1.10
CA GLY A 248 24.26 -14.48 1.71
C GLY A 248 25.51 -13.64 1.46
N THR A 249 25.37 -12.34 1.17
CA THR A 249 26.52 -11.44 1.00
C THR A 249 26.50 -10.38 2.09
N TYR A 250 27.10 -10.72 3.23
CA TYR A 250 27.73 -9.72 4.06
C TYR A 250 28.88 -9.13 3.24
N LEU A 251 28.79 -7.86 2.86
CA LEU A 251 30.00 -7.08 2.61
C LEU A 251 30.64 -6.90 3.99
N GLN A 252 31.66 -7.73 4.27
CA GLN A 252 32.67 -7.44 5.29
C GLN A 252 33.49 -6.22 4.87
#